data_AF-A0A7S4DH35-F1
#
_entry.id   AF-A0A7S4DH35-F1
#
_cell.length_a   1.000
_cell.length_b   1.000
_cell.length_c   1.000
_cell.angle_alpha   90.00
_cell.angle_beta   90.00
_cell.angle_gamma   90.00
#
_symmetry.space_group_name_H-M   'P 1'
#
loop_
_entity.id
_entity.type
_entity.pdbx_description
1 polymer ?
#
loop_
_entity_poly.entity_id
_entity_poly.type
_entity_poly.pdbx_seq_one_letter_code
_entity_poly.pdbx_strand_id
1 'polypeptide(L)'
;RINGTHPAHAFRHIFVSFSQLLSFVLMDTYWLKKGLFTDVRLVGWLVLVQSVMGALGGPFSKLLYAVSIGVFVVGIVTGVLFARFIVPHVFNRKLPMSLSGVAYTCYKLLFITYPLEMLWRFSTAWARCLPDIYVVGEVRCGTTSLSALLVENLHVRGPFTPYVHPTLQGKESFYLVGHYWGCVHPYFYRMCFPLLIERWAYEAFTGKRMYVYDGCAQYLNSPWVCGLIKTVTPDAGIITGIRDPKGQHASWWKFEAAAQKWGDSLGLPPSVPDFRINYPPRNLEEALKLSESKEIKSLFTRALALKGPFLPSWAVPTPNGQLSGLTHMTRYSRNIQRYIDAFGPKR
;
A
#
# COMPACT_ATOMS: atom_id res chain seq x y z
N ARG A 1 52.09 33.20 -10.98
CA ARG A 1 50.78 33.49 -11.64
C ARG A 1 49.90 32.25 -11.55
N ILE A 2 49.12 32.15 -10.48
CA ILE A 2 48.01 31.19 -10.34
C ILE A 2 46.84 32.08 -9.94
N ASN A 3 45.82 32.15 -10.79
CA ASN A 3 44.68 33.05 -10.62
C ASN A 3 43.85 32.59 -9.41
N GLY A 4 43.76 33.46 -8.40
CA GLY A 4 42.97 33.26 -7.20
C GLY A 4 41.47 33.31 -7.51
N THR A 5 40.83 32.14 -7.54
CA THR A 5 39.37 32.05 -7.43
C THR A 5 38.99 32.07 -5.95
N HIS A 6 38.30 33.12 -5.56
CA HIS A 6 37.87 33.37 -4.20
C HIS A 6 36.91 32.25 -3.70
N PRO A 7 37.15 31.61 -2.54
CA PRO A 7 36.31 30.52 -2.01
C PRO A 7 34.83 30.88 -1.79
N ALA A 8 34.49 32.17 -1.78
CA ALA A 8 33.12 32.65 -1.68
C ALA A 8 32.24 32.31 -2.89
N HIS A 9 32.82 32.12 -4.09
CA HIS A 9 32.05 31.76 -5.28
C HIS A 9 31.64 30.28 -5.29
N ALA A 10 32.49 29.38 -4.79
CA ALA A 10 32.17 27.95 -4.65
C ALA A 10 31.05 27.73 -3.62
N PHE A 11 31.08 28.47 -2.49
CA PHE A 11 30.03 28.41 -1.48
C PHE A 11 28.67 28.90 -1.99
N ARG A 12 28.62 29.94 -2.82
CA ARG A 12 27.35 30.43 -3.42
C ARG A 12 26.72 29.40 -4.35
N HIS A 13 27.51 28.70 -5.17
CA HIS A 13 26.96 27.65 -6.05
C HIS A 13 26.43 26.45 -5.25
N ILE A 14 27.13 26.03 -4.19
CA ILE A 14 26.67 24.95 -3.31
C ILE A 14 25.38 25.37 -2.58
N PHE A 15 25.29 26.60 -2.08
CA PHE A 15 24.10 27.07 -1.36
C PHE A 15 22.88 27.27 -2.26
N VAL A 16 23.06 27.74 -3.50
CA VAL A 16 21.96 27.88 -4.48
C VAL A 16 21.46 26.50 -4.90
N SER A 17 22.36 25.55 -5.19
CA SER A 17 21.98 24.16 -5.49
C SER A 17 21.32 23.48 -4.29
N PHE A 18 21.78 23.76 -3.06
CA PHE A 18 21.15 23.24 -1.84
C PHE A 18 19.76 23.85 -1.60
N SER A 19 19.57 25.15 -1.85
CA SER A 19 18.27 25.81 -1.73
C SER A 19 17.27 25.31 -2.77
N GLN A 20 17.72 25.00 -3.99
CA GLN A 20 16.88 24.43 -5.05
C GLN A 20 16.53 22.96 -4.77
N LEU A 21 17.50 22.18 -4.27
CA LEU A 21 17.26 20.80 -3.83
C LEU A 21 16.31 20.76 -2.64
N LEU A 22 16.51 21.65 -1.66
CA LEU A 22 15.64 21.82 -0.51
C LEU A 22 14.25 22.29 -0.95
N SER A 23 14.14 23.18 -1.95
CA SER A 23 12.86 23.58 -2.52
C SER A 23 12.16 22.43 -3.23
N PHE A 24 12.90 21.58 -3.96
CA PHE A 24 12.35 20.38 -4.60
C PHE A 24 11.88 19.35 -3.57
N VAL A 25 12.66 19.11 -2.51
CA VAL A 25 12.31 18.19 -1.41
C VAL A 25 11.17 18.75 -0.55
N LEU A 26 11.12 20.07 -0.33
CA LEU A 26 10.01 20.74 0.38
C LEU A 26 8.74 20.79 -0.48
N MET A 27 8.88 20.97 -1.80
CA MET A 27 7.75 20.85 -2.73
C MET A 27 7.24 19.41 -2.80
N ASP A 28 8.12 18.41 -2.84
CA ASP A 28 7.72 17.00 -2.78
C ASP A 28 6.96 16.72 -1.47
N THR A 29 7.51 17.12 -0.32
CA THR A 29 6.89 16.81 0.98
C THR A 29 5.62 17.60 1.28
N TYR A 30 5.48 18.84 0.82
CA TYR A 30 4.27 19.65 1.02
C TYR A 30 3.17 19.32 0.00
N TRP A 31 3.52 19.26 -1.29
CA TRP A 31 2.54 19.05 -2.36
C TRP A 31 2.16 17.57 -2.54
N LEU A 32 3.04 16.59 -2.31
CA LEU A 32 2.65 15.17 -2.28
C LEU A 32 1.78 14.86 -1.05
N LYS A 33 2.08 15.42 0.13
CA LYS A 33 1.20 15.26 1.31
C LYS A 33 -0.20 15.82 1.10
N LYS A 34 -0.33 16.86 0.26
CA LYS A 34 -1.60 17.47 -0.14
C LYS A 34 -2.20 16.87 -1.41
N GLY A 35 -1.53 15.91 -2.06
CA GLY A 35 -2.00 15.20 -3.24
C GLY A 35 -1.90 15.97 -4.56
N LEU A 36 -1.15 17.07 -4.65
CA LEU A 36 -1.30 18.02 -5.76
C LEU A 36 -0.95 17.43 -7.15
N PHE A 37 0.00 16.50 -7.21
CA PHE A 37 0.47 15.90 -8.47
C PHE A 37 0.23 14.40 -8.57
N THR A 38 -0.30 13.81 -7.50
CA THR A 38 -0.59 12.38 -7.39
C THR A 38 -2.07 12.06 -7.44
N ASP A 39 -2.89 13.11 -7.34
CA ASP A 39 -4.33 13.04 -7.41
C ASP A 39 -4.80 13.36 -8.83
N VAL A 40 -5.35 12.34 -9.50
CA VAL A 40 -5.94 12.48 -10.84
C VAL A 40 -7.02 13.56 -10.88
N ARG A 41 -7.71 13.80 -9.76
CA ARG A 41 -8.73 14.86 -9.65
C ARG A 41 -8.10 16.22 -9.86
N LEU A 42 -6.93 16.46 -9.28
CA LEU A 42 -6.29 17.75 -9.38
C LEU A 42 -5.55 17.93 -10.71
N VAL A 43 -4.98 16.86 -11.26
CA VAL A 43 -4.46 16.90 -12.64
C VAL A 43 -5.59 17.21 -13.62
N GLY A 44 -6.79 16.64 -13.42
CA GLY A 44 -7.98 16.97 -14.19
C GLY A 44 -8.38 18.45 -14.08
N TRP A 45 -8.34 19.02 -12.88
CA TRP A 45 -8.53 20.46 -12.66
C TRP A 45 -7.47 21.31 -13.37
N LEU A 46 -6.20 20.92 -13.29
CA LEU A 46 -5.10 21.63 -13.97
C LEU A 46 -5.28 21.59 -15.49
N VAL A 47 -5.67 20.45 -16.05
CA VAL A 47 -6.01 20.33 -17.47
C VAL A 47 -7.17 21.27 -17.81
N LEU A 48 -8.25 21.29 -17.02
CA LEU A 48 -9.40 22.18 -17.27
C LEU A 48 -8.99 23.66 -17.23
N VAL A 49 -8.23 24.07 -16.21
CA VAL A 49 -7.74 25.45 -16.08
C VAL A 49 -6.82 25.80 -17.25
N GLN A 50 -5.93 24.89 -17.66
CA GLN A 50 -5.06 25.09 -18.81
C GLN A 50 -5.80 25.03 -20.14
N SER A 51 -6.93 24.33 -20.27
CA SER A 51 -7.78 24.40 -21.47
C SER A 51 -8.40 25.79 -21.60
N VAL A 52 -8.82 26.38 -20.48
CA VAL A 52 -9.35 27.75 -20.44
C VAL A 52 -8.26 28.79 -20.70
N MET A 53 -7.08 28.62 -20.08
CA MET A 53 -5.97 29.57 -20.22
C MET A 53 -5.14 29.39 -21.50
N GLY A 54 -5.03 28.16 -21.99
CA GLY A 54 -4.25 27.78 -23.18
C GLY A 54 -4.82 28.36 -24.47
N ALA A 55 -6.08 28.78 -24.46
CA ALA A 55 -6.68 29.62 -25.50
C ALA A 55 -5.94 30.97 -25.69
N LEU A 56 -5.07 31.38 -24.75
CA LEU A 56 -4.35 32.65 -24.74
C LEU A 56 -2.81 32.51 -24.76
N GLY A 57 -2.26 31.30 -24.88
CA GLY A 57 -0.84 31.02 -24.56
C GLY A 57 0.13 30.74 -25.73
N GLY A 58 1.40 31.10 -25.54
CA GLY A 58 2.53 30.77 -26.44
C GLY A 58 2.97 29.28 -26.40
N PRO A 59 4.04 28.89 -27.14
CA PRO A 59 4.42 27.48 -27.34
C PRO A 59 4.70 26.70 -26.04
N PHE A 60 5.26 27.35 -25.01
CA PHE A 60 5.50 26.73 -23.70
C PHE A 60 4.19 26.31 -23.00
N SER A 61 3.13 27.12 -23.13
CA SER A 61 1.81 26.79 -22.58
C SER A 61 1.21 25.55 -23.26
N LYS A 62 1.42 25.39 -24.57
CA LYS A 62 0.95 24.23 -25.34
C LYS A 62 1.65 22.95 -24.90
N LEU A 63 2.96 23.01 -24.64
CA LEU A 63 3.74 21.87 -24.13
C LEU A 63 3.26 21.45 -22.74
N LEU A 64 3.13 22.39 -21.79
CA LEU A 64 2.63 22.08 -20.45
C LEU A 64 1.23 21.49 -20.47
N TYR A 65 0.37 21.98 -21.36
CA TYR A 65 -0.96 21.43 -21.57
C TYR A 65 -0.92 19.98 -22.09
N ALA A 66 -0.10 19.70 -23.11
CA ALA A 66 0.07 18.34 -23.63
C ALA A 66 0.61 17.38 -22.57
N VAL A 67 1.59 17.80 -21.76
CA VAL A 67 2.12 17.01 -20.64
C VAL A 67 1.03 16.74 -19.61
N SER A 68 0.23 17.75 -19.25
CA SER A 68 -0.85 17.61 -18.26
C SER A 68 -1.93 16.64 -18.73
N ILE A 69 -2.31 16.70 -20.02
CA ILE A 69 -3.20 15.70 -20.64
C ILE A 69 -2.58 14.31 -20.57
N GLY A 70 -1.30 14.16 -20.92
CA GLY A 70 -0.60 12.88 -20.88
C GLY A 70 -0.62 12.26 -19.48
N VAL A 71 -0.26 13.04 -18.46
CA VAL A 71 -0.30 12.61 -17.05
C VAL A 71 -1.73 12.25 -16.64
N PHE A 72 -2.73 13.05 -17.02
CA PHE A 72 -4.13 12.75 -16.72
C PHE A 72 -4.57 11.41 -17.31
N VAL A 73 -4.30 11.18 -18.60
CA VAL A 73 -4.64 9.93 -19.30
C VAL A 73 -3.95 8.74 -18.64
N VAL A 74 -2.66 8.85 -18.33
CA VAL A 74 -1.89 7.80 -17.62
C VAL A 74 -2.52 7.51 -16.25
N GLY A 75 -2.91 8.54 -15.51
CA GLY A 75 -3.57 8.40 -14.21
C GLY A 75 -4.91 7.69 -14.29
N ILE A 76 -5.74 8.04 -15.27
CA ILE A 76 -7.03 7.38 -15.53
C ILE A 76 -6.82 5.92 -15.92
N VAL A 77 -5.94 5.63 -16.89
CA VAL A 77 -5.66 4.26 -17.33
C VAL A 77 -5.17 3.40 -16.16
N THR A 78 -4.23 3.93 -15.37
CA THR A 78 -3.70 3.23 -14.19
C THR A 78 -4.79 2.97 -13.16
N GLY A 79 -5.63 3.97 -12.87
CA GLY A 79 -6.74 3.83 -11.95
C GLY A 79 -7.77 2.79 -12.42
N VAL A 80 -8.08 2.75 -13.72
CA VAL A 80 -8.96 1.73 -14.31
C VAL A 80 -8.33 0.34 -14.18
N LEU A 81 -7.05 0.16 -14.52
CA LEU A 81 -6.36 -1.12 -14.38
C LEU A 81 -6.31 -1.56 -12.91
N PHE A 82 -6.06 -0.63 -11.99
CA PHE A 82 -6.08 -0.90 -10.56
C PHE A 82 -7.47 -1.29 -10.07
N ALA A 83 -8.51 -0.56 -10.48
CA ALA A 83 -9.90 -0.86 -10.19
C ALA A 83 -10.28 -2.28 -10.65
N ARG A 84 -9.93 -2.62 -11.89
CA ARG A 84 -10.19 -3.96 -12.45
C ARG A 84 -9.53 -5.07 -11.64
N PHE A 85 -8.39 -4.78 -11.03
CA PHE A 85 -7.70 -5.71 -10.16
C PHE A 85 -8.34 -5.78 -8.76
N ILE A 86 -8.46 -4.65 -8.05
CA ILE A 86 -8.87 -4.64 -6.64
C ILE A 86 -10.34 -5.03 -6.42
N VAL A 87 -11.24 -4.77 -7.38
CA VAL A 87 -12.67 -5.12 -7.23
C VAL A 87 -12.87 -6.63 -6.99
N PRO A 88 -12.38 -7.53 -7.88
CA PRO A 88 -12.48 -8.96 -7.63
C PRO A 88 -11.53 -9.46 -6.54
N HIS A 89 -10.32 -8.92 -6.46
CA HIS A 89 -9.29 -9.49 -5.58
C HIS A 89 -9.39 -8.99 -4.15
N VAL A 90 -9.61 -7.70 -3.92
CA VAL A 90 -9.62 -7.10 -2.57
C VAL A 90 -11.05 -6.95 -2.06
N PHE A 91 -11.95 -6.37 -2.86
CA PHE A 91 -13.35 -6.19 -2.45
C PHE A 91 -14.18 -7.47 -2.56
N ASN A 92 -13.66 -8.49 -3.25
CA ASN A 92 -14.36 -9.75 -3.51
C ASN A 92 -15.69 -9.54 -4.27
N ARG A 93 -15.74 -8.55 -5.18
CA ARG A 93 -16.93 -8.17 -5.94
C ARG A 93 -16.74 -8.40 -7.44
N LYS A 94 -17.83 -8.46 -8.19
CA LYS A 94 -17.73 -8.41 -9.66
C LYS A 94 -17.58 -6.98 -10.14
N LEU A 95 -16.89 -6.81 -11.26
CA LEU A 95 -17.01 -5.58 -12.04
C LEU A 95 -18.39 -5.57 -12.71
N PRO A 96 -19.05 -4.42 -12.82
CA PRO A 96 -20.25 -4.30 -13.64
C PRO A 96 -19.99 -4.73 -15.09
N MET A 97 -20.99 -5.34 -15.74
CA MET A 97 -20.87 -5.72 -17.16
C MET A 97 -21.16 -4.55 -18.11
N SER A 98 -21.94 -3.56 -17.66
CA SER A 98 -22.26 -2.38 -18.45
C SER A 98 -21.08 -1.39 -18.46
N LEU A 99 -20.86 -0.74 -19.60
CA LEU A 99 -19.84 0.29 -19.74
C LEU A 99 -20.05 1.44 -18.74
N SER A 100 -21.31 1.86 -18.54
CA SER A 100 -21.67 2.89 -17.56
C SER A 100 -21.37 2.47 -16.12
N GLY A 101 -21.61 1.20 -15.78
CA GLY A 101 -21.30 0.66 -14.46
C GLY A 101 -19.79 0.59 -14.21
N VAL A 102 -19.00 0.14 -15.19
CA VAL A 102 -17.53 0.15 -15.10
C VAL A 102 -17.02 1.57 -14.96
N ALA A 103 -17.51 2.52 -15.77
CA ALA A 103 -17.12 3.92 -15.69
C ALA A 103 -17.44 4.52 -14.32
N TYR A 104 -18.65 4.28 -13.78
CA TYR A 104 -19.05 4.72 -12.45
C TYR A 104 -18.18 4.13 -11.33
N THR A 105 -17.89 2.83 -11.42
CA THR A 105 -17.02 2.12 -10.47
C THR A 105 -15.61 2.69 -10.50
N CYS A 106 -15.02 2.82 -11.68
CA CYS A 106 -13.69 3.40 -11.85
C CYS A 106 -13.65 4.85 -11.35
N TYR A 107 -14.68 5.64 -11.65
CA TYR A 107 -14.84 6.99 -11.10
C TYR A 107 -14.80 6.96 -9.58
N LYS A 108 -15.65 6.17 -8.91
CA LYS A 108 -15.64 6.08 -7.44
C LYS A 108 -14.30 5.60 -6.87
N LEU A 109 -13.65 4.62 -7.52
CA LEU A 109 -12.37 4.08 -7.08
C LEU A 109 -11.21 5.07 -7.24
N LEU A 110 -11.25 5.91 -8.26
CA LEU A 110 -10.28 7.01 -8.42
C LEU A 110 -10.33 8.01 -7.25
N PHE A 111 -11.46 8.15 -6.54
CA PHE A 111 -11.54 9.03 -5.35
C PHE A 111 -10.95 8.41 -4.10
N ILE A 112 -10.81 7.08 -4.07
CA ILE A 112 -10.29 6.34 -2.92
C ILE A 112 -8.92 5.72 -3.19
N THR A 113 -8.25 6.09 -4.28
CA THR A 113 -6.93 5.56 -4.65
C THR A 113 -5.98 6.63 -5.16
N TYR A 114 -4.68 6.33 -5.15
CA TYR A 114 -3.61 7.22 -5.63
C TYR A 114 -2.88 6.65 -6.85
N PRO A 115 -3.51 6.57 -8.04
CA PRO A 115 -2.93 5.89 -9.20
C PRO A 115 -1.62 6.51 -9.70
N LEU A 116 -1.52 7.83 -9.75
CA LEU A 116 -0.28 8.51 -10.16
C LEU A 116 0.81 8.38 -9.10
N GLU A 117 0.45 8.43 -7.81
CA GLU A 117 1.43 8.20 -6.74
C GLU A 117 2.01 6.79 -6.80
N MET A 118 1.18 5.79 -7.10
CA MET A 118 1.65 4.42 -7.27
C MET A 118 2.72 4.36 -8.36
N LEU A 119 2.46 4.90 -9.56
CA LEU A 119 3.44 4.90 -10.64
C LEU A 119 4.72 5.63 -10.28
N TRP A 120 4.60 6.82 -9.68
CA TRP A 120 5.76 7.59 -9.20
C TRP A 120 6.57 6.81 -8.16
N ARG A 121 5.91 6.12 -7.24
CA ARG A 121 6.58 5.32 -6.22
C ARG A 121 7.25 4.10 -6.82
N PHE A 122 6.63 3.43 -7.79
CA PHE A 122 7.26 2.34 -8.54
C PHE A 122 8.51 2.81 -9.28
N SER A 123 8.45 3.94 -9.98
CA SER A 123 9.60 4.49 -10.73
C SER A 123 10.74 4.98 -9.81
N THR A 124 10.41 5.36 -8.57
CA THR A 124 11.37 5.81 -7.56
C THR A 124 11.73 4.74 -6.51
N ALA A 125 11.35 3.47 -6.71
CA ALA A 125 11.56 2.41 -5.72
C ALA A 125 13.03 2.22 -5.32
N TRP A 126 13.96 2.42 -6.27
CA TRP A 126 15.41 2.32 -6.04
C TRP A 126 15.96 3.39 -5.09
N ALA A 127 15.29 4.54 -4.98
CA ALA A 127 15.70 5.68 -4.17
C ALA A 127 15.00 5.71 -2.80
N ARG A 128 14.30 4.63 -2.41
CA ARG A 128 13.50 4.55 -1.19
C ARG A 128 14.11 3.59 -0.18
N CYS A 129 13.86 3.89 1.09
CA CYS A 129 14.30 3.06 2.19
C CYS A 129 13.44 1.80 2.34
N LEU A 130 13.82 0.95 3.29
CA LEU A 130 13.07 -0.23 3.72
C LEU A 130 12.65 -0.04 5.19
N PRO A 131 11.62 -0.75 5.66
CA PRO A 131 11.19 -0.67 7.04
C PRO A 131 12.22 -1.34 7.97
N ASP A 132 12.47 -0.70 9.10
CA ASP A 132 13.25 -1.26 10.20
C ASP A 132 12.38 -2.16 11.11
N ILE A 133 11.06 -1.93 11.12
CA ILE A 133 10.11 -2.59 12.04
C ILE A 133 8.86 -3.04 11.28
N TYR A 134 8.31 -4.19 11.65
CA TYR A 134 7.03 -4.69 11.15
C TYR A 134 6.05 -4.91 12.29
N VAL A 135 4.81 -4.43 12.14
CA VAL A 135 3.69 -4.87 12.99
C VAL A 135 2.85 -5.83 12.15
N VAL A 136 3.19 -7.13 12.22
CA VAL A 136 2.72 -8.12 11.24
C VAL A 136 1.30 -8.62 11.50
N GLY A 137 0.72 -8.35 12.68
CA GLY A 137 -0.60 -8.86 13.04
C GLY A 137 -0.72 -9.12 14.53
N GLU A 138 -1.82 -9.70 14.98
CA GLU A 138 -2.94 -10.19 14.16
C GLU A 138 -3.96 -9.09 13.82
N VAL A 139 -4.76 -9.28 12.76
CA VAL A 139 -5.92 -8.42 12.47
C VAL A 139 -6.84 -8.34 13.69
N ARG A 140 -7.31 -7.14 14.01
CA ARG A 140 -8.22 -6.86 15.15
C ARG A 140 -7.62 -7.09 16.55
N CYS A 141 -6.29 -7.12 16.66
CA CYS A 141 -5.54 -7.19 17.92
C CYS A 141 -4.91 -5.86 18.36
N GLY A 142 -5.51 -4.72 17.98
CA GLY A 142 -5.03 -3.40 18.40
C GLY A 142 -3.83 -2.86 17.62
N THR A 143 -3.51 -3.43 16.45
CA THR A 143 -2.38 -2.97 15.62
C THR A 143 -2.48 -1.50 15.25
N THR A 144 -3.69 -0.98 14.97
CA THR A 144 -3.88 0.45 14.69
C THR A 144 -3.52 1.35 15.87
N SER A 145 -3.94 0.98 17.09
CA SER A 145 -3.60 1.74 18.31
C SER A 145 -2.10 1.69 18.59
N LEU A 146 -1.49 0.52 18.46
CA LEU A 146 -0.04 0.37 18.60
C LEU A 146 0.72 1.23 17.56
N SER A 147 0.29 1.18 16.29
CA SER A 147 0.89 1.99 15.23
C SER A 147 0.79 3.49 15.50
N ALA A 148 -0.34 3.97 16.02
CA ALA A 148 -0.48 5.37 16.44
C ALA A 148 0.54 5.72 17.55
N LEU A 149 0.66 4.87 18.57
CA LEU A 149 1.63 5.07 19.66
C LEU A 149 3.08 5.05 19.17
N LEU A 150 3.42 4.20 18.21
CA LEU A 150 4.77 4.16 17.60
C LEU A 150 5.07 5.48 16.85
N VAL A 151 4.11 5.97 16.07
CA VAL A 151 4.26 7.24 15.33
C VAL A 151 4.39 8.42 16.29
N GLU A 152 3.56 8.47 17.33
CA GLU A 152 3.51 9.56 18.31
C GLU A 152 4.76 9.60 19.20
N ASN A 153 5.16 8.46 19.77
CA ASN A 153 6.20 8.42 20.81
C ASN A 153 7.61 8.13 20.28
N LEU A 154 7.72 7.41 19.16
CA LEU A 154 9.02 7.00 18.60
C LEU A 154 9.33 7.66 17.25
N HIS A 155 8.48 8.60 16.81
CA HIS A 155 8.63 9.34 15.55
C HIS A 155 8.82 8.44 14.32
N VAL A 156 8.24 7.24 14.34
CA VAL A 156 8.36 6.27 13.25
C VAL A 156 7.58 6.76 12.03
N ARG A 157 8.13 6.54 10.83
CA ARG A 157 7.46 6.82 9.56
C ARG A 157 6.80 5.56 9.01
N GLY A 158 5.50 5.64 8.76
CA GLY A 158 4.74 4.55 8.18
C GLY A 158 4.80 4.50 6.66
N PRO A 159 4.18 3.47 6.07
CA PRO A 159 4.21 3.25 4.63
C PRO A 159 3.13 4.07 3.91
N PHE A 160 3.33 4.22 2.61
CA PHE A 160 2.29 4.52 1.65
C PHE A 160 1.36 3.33 1.44
N THR A 161 0.08 3.63 1.31
CA THR A 161 -1.00 2.72 0.96
C THR A 161 -1.63 3.22 -0.33
N PRO A 162 -2.10 2.36 -1.24
CA PRO A 162 -2.71 2.84 -2.46
C PRO A 162 -4.11 3.42 -2.23
N TYR A 163 -4.64 3.32 -0.99
CA TYR A 163 -5.99 3.72 -0.61
C TYR A 163 -6.04 5.04 0.16
N VAL A 164 -7.01 5.88 -0.17
CA VAL A 164 -7.35 7.09 0.59
C VAL A 164 -8.25 6.67 1.76
N HIS A 165 -7.65 6.22 2.86
CA HIS A 165 -8.40 5.81 4.05
C HIS A 165 -7.69 6.24 5.34
N PRO A 166 -8.34 7.03 6.23
CA PRO A 166 -7.69 7.60 7.43
C PRO A 166 -7.02 6.57 8.34
N THR A 167 -7.61 5.37 8.45
CA THR A 167 -7.06 4.31 9.33
C THR A 167 -5.96 3.47 8.69
N LEU A 168 -5.76 3.58 7.37
CA LEU A 168 -4.76 2.80 6.62
C LEU A 168 -3.54 3.66 6.27
N GLN A 169 -3.76 4.95 6.07
CA GLN A 169 -2.74 5.90 5.66
C GLN A 169 -1.63 6.00 6.71
N GLY A 170 -0.38 5.76 6.30
CA GLY A 170 0.75 5.75 7.22
C GLY A 170 0.79 4.56 8.18
N LYS A 171 0.00 3.51 7.91
CA LYS A 171 -0.02 2.28 8.71
C LYS A 171 0.32 1.04 7.91
N GLU A 172 -0.44 0.72 6.88
CA GLU A 172 -0.38 -0.58 6.19
C GLU A 172 -0.05 -0.39 4.72
N SER A 173 1.04 -1.00 4.23
CA SER A 173 1.32 -0.93 2.79
C SER A 173 0.42 -1.84 1.96
N PHE A 174 0.05 -3.01 2.51
CA PHE A 174 -0.59 -4.12 1.80
C PHE A 174 0.21 -4.67 0.60
N TYR A 175 1.50 -4.32 0.48
CA TYR A 175 2.27 -4.71 -0.69
C TYR A 175 2.53 -6.22 -0.73
N LEU A 176 3.02 -6.80 0.37
CA LEU A 176 3.37 -8.23 0.41
C LEU A 176 2.15 -9.16 0.40
N VAL A 177 0.93 -8.62 0.52
CA VAL A 177 -0.34 -9.36 0.33
C VAL A 177 -0.94 -9.14 -1.07
N GLY A 178 -0.23 -8.44 -1.96
CA GLY A 178 -0.55 -8.37 -3.38
C GLY A 178 -1.62 -7.35 -3.75
N HIS A 179 -1.84 -6.31 -2.94
CA HIS A 179 -2.83 -5.27 -3.30
C HIS A 179 -2.41 -4.44 -4.52
N TYR A 180 -1.15 -4.50 -4.95
CA TYR A 180 -0.61 -3.81 -6.12
C TYR A 180 -0.57 -4.72 -7.35
N TRP A 181 -1.73 -5.02 -7.94
CA TRP A 181 -1.85 -5.94 -9.09
C TRP A 181 -1.28 -7.34 -8.83
N GLY A 182 -1.27 -7.79 -7.57
CA GLY A 182 -0.70 -9.07 -7.17
C GLY A 182 0.82 -9.05 -7.05
N CYS A 183 1.47 -7.91 -7.36
CA CYS A 183 2.91 -7.77 -7.28
C CYS A 183 3.37 -7.87 -5.82
N VAL A 184 4.34 -8.75 -5.58
CA VAL A 184 4.99 -8.97 -4.28
C VAL A 184 6.52 -9.03 -4.44
N HIS A 185 7.04 -8.46 -5.53
CA HIS A 185 8.45 -8.51 -5.85
C HIS A 185 9.28 -7.78 -4.78
N PRO A 186 10.28 -8.43 -4.14
CA PRO A 186 11.12 -7.86 -3.09
C PRO A 186 11.68 -6.46 -3.39
N TYR A 187 12.25 -6.27 -4.60
CA TYR A 187 12.78 -4.98 -5.07
C TYR A 187 11.77 -3.82 -4.99
N PHE A 188 10.55 -4.03 -5.52
CA PHE A 188 9.56 -2.96 -5.61
C PHE A 188 8.87 -2.68 -4.26
N TYR A 189 9.04 -3.52 -3.24
CA TYR A 189 8.46 -3.26 -1.92
C TYR A 189 8.91 -1.90 -1.32
N ARG A 190 10.12 -1.44 -1.66
CA ARG A 190 10.66 -0.12 -1.29
C ARG A 190 9.76 1.05 -1.70
N MET A 191 8.94 0.88 -2.73
CA MET A 191 8.01 1.90 -3.22
C MET A 191 7.02 2.39 -2.14
N CYS A 192 6.77 1.56 -1.11
CA CYS A 192 5.90 1.92 0.01
C CYS A 192 6.51 2.93 0.97
N PHE A 193 7.82 3.19 0.91
CA PHE A 193 8.52 3.86 2.01
C PHE A 193 9.08 5.23 1.62
N PRO A 194 9.49 6.05 2.60
CA PRO A 194 10.13 7.34 2.35
C PRO A 194 11.34 7.25 1.42
N LEU A 195 11.68 8.37 0.78
CA LEU A 195 12.91 8.48 0.01
C LEU A 195 14.14 8.44 0.94
N LEU A 196 15.27 7.96 0.43
CA LEU A 196 16.54 7.99 1.16
C LEU A 196 16.94 9.43 1.50
N ILE A 197 16.63 10.41 0.64
CA ILE A 197 16.90 11.82 0.91
C ILE A 197 16.01 12.39 2.03
N GLU A 198 14.76 11.92 2.15
CA GLU A 198 13.87 12.32 3.27
C GLU A 198 14.42 11.79 4.59
N ARG A 199 14.88 10.53 4.59
CA ARG A 199 15.55 9.92 5.75
C ARG A 199 16.81 10.69 6.13
N TRP A 200 17.70 10.91 5.17
CA TRP A 200 18.94 11.67 5.39
C TRP A 200 18.66 13.06 5.95
N ALA A 201 17.71 13.81 5.35
CA ALA A 201 17.37 15.15 5.81
C ALA A 201 16.85 15.15 7.25
N TYR A 202 15.94 14.22 7.57
CA TYR A 202 15.45 14.08 8.94
C TYR A 202 16.58 13.79 9.93
N GLU A 203 17.46 12.83 9.61
CA GLU A 203 18.56 12.45 10.47
C GLU A 203 19.57 13.61 10.65
N ALA A 204 19.88 14.33 9.57
CA ALA A 204 20.78 15.48 9.59
C ALA A 204 20.22 16.66 10.41
N PHE A 205 18.93 16.99 10.27
CA PHE A 205 18.35 18.15 10.95
C PHE A 205 17.92 17.88 12.39
N THR A 206 17.61 16.63 12.74
CA THR A 206 17.11 16.29 14.09
C THR A 206 18.16 15.61 14.97
N GLY A 207 19.24 15.09 14.38
CA GLY A 207 20.21 14.23 15.07
C GLY A 207 19.63 12.88 15.53
N LYS A 208 18.40 12.55 15.11
CA LYS A 208 17.70 11.31 15.47
C LYS A 208 17.59 10.40 14.25
N ARG A 209 17.76 9.08 14.46
CA ARG A 209 17.51 8.07 13.43
C ARG A 209 16.03 8.10 12.99
N MET A 210 15.77 8.08 11.69
CA MET A 210 14.40 7.87 11.19
C MET A 210 14.09 6.37 11.16
N TYR A 211 13.26 5.90 12.09
CA TYR A 211 12.71 4.56 12.00
C TYR A 211 11.56 4.52 10.99
N VAL A 212 11.53 3.47 10.18
CA VAL A 212 10.48 3.21 9.21
C VAL A 212 9.78 1.92 9.58
N TYR A 213 8.46 1.85 9.46
CA TYR A 213 7.71 0.62 9.74
C TYR A 213 6.66 0.28 8.69
N ASP A 214 6.23 -0.98 8.67
CA ASP A 214 5.02 -1.44 7.97
C ASP A 214 4.12 -2.21 8.95
N GLY A 215 2.94 -1.67 9.22
CA GLY A 215 2.01 -2.19 10.22
C GLY A 215 0.88 -3.04 9.68
N CYS A 216 1.12 -3.80 8.61
CA CYS A 216 0.09 -4.60 7.94
C CYS A 216 -0.26 -5.88 8.73
N ALA A 217 -1.42 -5.87 9.35
CA ALA A 217 -1.84 -6.96 10.24
C ALA A 217 -2.14 -8.30 9.55
N GLN A 218 -2.30 -8.29 8.21
CA GLN A 218 -2.54 -9.50 7.42
C GLN A 218 -1.26 -10.33 7.21
N TYR A 219 -0.08 -9.75 7.46
CA TYR A 219 1.20 -10.41 7.20
C TYR A 219 1.39 -11.67 8.05
N LEU A 220 0.91 -11.69 9.29
CA LEU A 220 1.02 -12.83 10.20
C LEU A 220 0.32 -14.09 9.63
N ASN A 221 -0.74 -13.91 8.85
CA ASN A 221 -1.52 -15.04 8.30
C ASN A 221 -1.22 -15.37 6.85
N SER A 222 -0.66 -14.45 6.09
CA SER A 222 -0.32 -14.67 4.69
C SER A 222 0.91 -15.58 4.59
N PRO A 223 0.77 -16.84 4.13
CA PRO A 223 1.81 -17.86 4.31
C PRO A 223 3.17 -17.53 3.69
N TRP A 224 3.19 -16.79 2.59
CA TRP A 224 4.41 -16.40 1.86
C TRP A 224 5.12 -15.17 2.47
N VAL A 225 4.43 -14.36 3.28
CA VAL A 225 4.93 -13.02 3.64
C VAL A 225 6.17 -13.09 4.53
N CYS A 226 6.24 -14.00 5.49
CA CYS A 226 7.40 -14.13 6.37
C CYS A 226 8.71 -14.36 5.59
N GLY A 227 8.68 -15.22 4.57
CA GLY A 227 9.85 -15.46 3.71
C GLY A 227 10.24 -14.24 2.87
N LEU A 228 9.25 -13.49 2.37
CA LEU A 228 9.48 -12.25 1.64
C LEU A 228 10.08 -11.17 2.54
N ILE A 229 9.55 -10.96 3.74
CA ILE A 229 10.13 -10.02 4.72
C ILE A 229 11.57 -10.42 5.00
N LYS A 230 11.85 -11.70 5.26
CA LYS A 230 13.21 -12.15 5.57
C LYS A 230 14.19 -11.89 4.43
N THR A 231 13.71 -12.04 3.20
CA THR A 231 14.51 -11.73 2.00
C THR A 231 14.82 -10.24 1.88
N VAL A 232 13.85 -9.38 2.20
CA VAL A 232 13.96 -7.94 1.98
C VAL A 232 14.70 -7.23 3.12
N THR A 233 14.40 -7.61 4.36
CA THR A 233 14.86 -6.95 5.60
C THR A 233 15.21 -8.01 6.65
N PRO A 234 16.31 -8.75 6.48
CA PRO A 234 16.64 -9.89 7.33
C PRO A 234 16.80 -9.55 8.82
N ASP A 235 17.10 -8.29 9.13
CA ASP A 235 17.42 -7.79 10.46
C ASP A 235 16.31 -6.88 11.05
N ALA A 236 15.13 -6.84 10.43
CA ALA A 236 14.04 -6.01 10.93
C ALA A 236 13.44 -6.56 12.24
N GLY A 237 12.97 -5.64 13.09
CA GLY A 237 12.21 -5.97 14.28
C GLY A 237 10.79 -6.42 13.93
N ILE A 238 10.33 -7.53 14.50
CA ILE A 238 8.97 -8.05 14.28
C ILE A 238 8.15 -7.89 15.55
N ILE A 239 7.01 -7.20 15.44
CA ILE A 239 6.03 -7.02 16.51
C ILE A 239 4.73 -7.70 16.12
N THR A 240 4.16 -8.44 17.06
CA THR A 240 2.84 -9.05 16.91
C THR A 240 1.99 -8.83 18.17
N GLY A 241 0.71 -8.52 17.96
CA GLY A 241 -0.32 -8.46 19.00
C GLY A 241 -1.25 -9.66 18.89
N ILE A 242 -1.55 -10.28 20.03
CA ILE A 242 -2.54 -11.34 20.15
C ILE A 242 -3.75 -10.85 20.94
N ARG A 243 -4.88 -11.51 20.75
CA ARG A 243 -6.14 -11.25 21.46
C ARG A 243 -6.83 -12.59 21.71
N ASP A 244 -7.80 -12.62 22.63
CA ASP A 244 -8.74 -13.73 22.71
C ASP A 244 -9.26 -14.11 21.29
N PRO A 245 -9.06 -15.36 20.83
CA PRO A 245 -9.45 -15.83 19.51
C PRO A 245 -10.92 -15.59 19.16
N LYS A 246 -11.84 -15.83 20.09
CA LYS A 246 -13.28 -15.67 19.84
C LYS A 246 -13.63 -14.20 19.61
N GLY A 247 -13.11 -13.32 20.46
CA GLY A 247 -13.27 -11.87 20.31
C GLY A 247 -12.65 -11.34 19.02
N GLN A 248 -11.50 -11.88 18.62
CA GLN A 248 -10.83 -11.53 17.36
C GLN A 248 -11.68 -11.92 16.13
N HIS A 249 -12.18 -13.16 16.06
CA HIS A 249 -13.03 -13.63 14.98
C HIS A 249 -14.31 -12.81 14.83
N ALA A 250 -15.02 -12.57 15.93
CA ALA A 250 -16.24 -11.77 15.91
C ALA A 250 -15.96 -10.34 15.44
N SER A 251 -14.81 -9.77 15.83
CA SER A 251 -14.39 -8.45 15.37
C SER A 251 -14.02 -8.42 13.88
N TRP A 252 -13.37 -9.47 13.38
CA TRP A 252 -12.99 -9.58 11.97
C TRP A 252 -14.20 -9.77 11.07
N TRP A 253 -15.13 -10.64 11.47
CA TRP A 253 -16.40 -10.83 10.78
C TRP A 253 -17.18 -9.51 10.64
N LYS A 254 -17.32 -8.75 11.74
CA LYS A 254 -18.00 -7.44 11.71
C LYS A 254 -17.32 -6.46 10.75
N PHE A 255 -15.98 -6.45 10.72
CA PHE A 255 -15.21 -5.60 9.83
C PHE A 255 -15.43 -5.96 8.36
N GLU A 256 -15.28 -7.23 8.01
CA GLU A 256 -15.47 -7.72 6.64
C GLU A 256 -16.92 -7.58 6.16
N ALA A 257 -17.90 -7.83 7.02
CA ALA A 257 -19.31 -7.59 6.70
C ALA A 257 -19.58 -6.10 6.41
N ALA A 258 -18.93 -5.19 7.15
CA ALA A 258 -19.02 -3.75 6.87
C ALA A 258 -18.31 -3.39 5.55
N ALA A 259 -17.18 -4.02 5.24
CA ALA A 259 -16.47 -3.84 3.97
C ALA A 259 -17.32 -4.32 2.78
N GLN A 260 -18.07 -5.43 2.93
CA GLN A 260 -19.05 -5.86 1.95
C GLN A 260 -20.12 -4.77 1.74
N LYS A 261 -20.77 -4.27 2.80
CA LYS A 261 -21.75 -3.18 2.69
C LYS A 261 -21.19 -1.91 2.04
N TRP A 262 -19.93 -1.59 2.32
CA TRP A 262 -19.25 -0.49 1.65
C TRP A 262 -19.10 -0.75 0.16
N GLY A 263 -18.72 -1.97 -0.25
CA GLY A 263 -18.74 -2.37 -1.66
C GLY A 263 -20.10 -2.18 -2.33
N ASP A 264 -21.21 -2.50 -1.65
CA ASP A 264 -22.56 -2.27 -2.18
C ASP A 264 -22.81 -0.77 -2.41
N SER A 265 -22.37 0.10 -1.49
CA SER A 265 -22.48 1.56 -1.63
C SER A 265 -21.66 2.14 -2.80
N LEU A 266 -20.67 1.40 -3.30
CA LEU A 266 -19.89 1.75 -4.49
C LEU A 266 -20.58 1.28 -5.79
N GLY A 267 -21.75 0.64 -5.70
CA GLY A 267 -22.46 0.08 -6.85
C GLY A 267 -21.81 -1.19 -7.40
N LEU A 268 -20.98 -1.86 -6.60
CA LEU A 268 -20.32 -3.10 -7.00
C LEU A 268 -21.30 -4.27 -6.90
N PRO A 269 -21.54 -5.02 -7.99
CA PRO A 269 -22.34 -6.24 -7.93
C PRO A 269 -21.77 -7.25 -6.92
N PRO A 270 -22.62 -8.10 -6.34
CA PRO A 270 -22.17 -9.14 -5.43
C PRO A 270 -21.13 -10.07 -6.08
N SER A 271 -20.32 -10.71 -5.23
CA SER A 271 -19.33 -11.69 -5.67
C SER A 271 -19.99 -12.77 -6.52
N VAL A 272 -19.27 -13.29 -7.51
CA VAL A 272 -19.70 -14.50 -8.21
C VAL A 272 -18.51 -15.45 -8.26
N PRO A 273 -18.73 -16.77 -8.14
CA PRO A 273 -17.79 -17.73 -7.57
C PRO A 273 -16.63 -18.17 -8.48
N ASP A 274 -16.20 -17.35 -9.43
CA ASP A 274 -15.40 -17.87 -10.55
C ASP A 274 -13.99 -18.33 -10.10
N PHE A 275 -13.45 -17.79 -9.00
CA PHE A 275 -12.15 -18.20 -8.45
C PHE A 275 -12.09 -18.30 -6.92
N ARG A 276 -13.23 -18.15 -6.22
CA ARG A 276 -13.31 -18.31 -4.76
C ARG A 276 -14.32 -19.40 -4.39
N ILE A 277 -13.86 -20.33 -3.58
CA ILE A 277 -14.61 -21.45 -3.04
C ILE A 277 -15.59 -20.92 -2.00
N ASN A 278 -16.88 -20.98 -2.30
CA ASN A 278 -17.98 -20.68 -1.39
C ASN A 278 -17.85 -19.31 -0.66
N TYR A 279 -17.38 -18.28 -1.37
CA TYR A 279 -17.15 -16.94 -0.82
C TYR A 279 -18.10 -15.91 -1.44
N PRO A 280 -18.59 -14.90 -0.68
CA PRO A 280 -18.44 -14.75 0.77
C PRO A 280 -19.38 -15.69 1.55
N PRO A 281 -18.96 -16.20 2.73
CA PRO A 281 -19.87 -16.91 3.63
C PRO A 281 -20.97 -15.96 4.13
N ARG A 282 -22.18 -16.50 4.39
CA ARG A 282 -23.37 -15.67 4.73
C ARG A 282 -23.39 -15.23 6.19
N ASN A 283 -22.77 -16.01 7.07
CA ASN A 283 -22.71 -15.76 8.50
C ASN A 283 -21.36 -16.27 9.07
N LEU A 284 -21.09 -15.93 10.32
CA LEU A 284 -19.86 -16.33 11.01
C LEU A 284 -19.69 -17.85 11.09
N GLU A 285 -20.78 -18.60 11.29
CA GLU A 285 -20.73 -20.06 11.38
C GLU A 285 -20.30 -20.68 10.04
N GLU A 286 -20.88 -20.24 8.93
CA GLU A 286 -20.46 -20.63 7.57
C GLU A 286 -19.01 -20.24 7.29
N ALA A 287 -18.56 -19.07 7.77
CA ALA A 287 -17.18 -18.63 7.61
C ALA A 287 -16.18 -19.52 8.35
N LEU A 288 -16.54 -19.96 9.57
CA LEU A 288 -15.75 -20.93 10.34
C LEU A 288 -15.73 -22.30 9.66
N LYS A 289 -16.89 -22.82 9.24
CA LYS A 289 -17.00 -24.08 8.49
C LYS A 289 -16.17 -24.06 7.21
N LEU A 290 -16.26 -22.97 6.44
CA LEU A 290 -15.46 -22.78 5.23
C LEU A 290 -13.96 -22.79 5.56
N SER A 291 -13.54 -22.04 6.57
CA SER A 291 -12.12 -21.97 6.97
C SER A 291 -11.57 -23.32 7.45
N GLU A 292 -12.42 -24.24 7.90
CA GLU A 292 -12.03 -25.59 8.30
C GLU A 292 -12.07 -26.63 7.18
N SER A 293 -12.58 -26.25 6.00
CA SER A 293 -12.75 -27.16 4.88
C SER A 293 -11.41 -27.71 4.36
N LYS A 294 -11.46 -28.89 3.72
CA LYS A 294 -10.27 -29.53 3.14
C LYS A 294 -9.66 -28.68 2.02
N GLU A 295 -10.52 -28.03 1.26
CA GLU A 295 -10.16 -27.17 0.13
C GLU A 295 -9.37 -25.94 0.60
N ILE A 296 -9.84 -25.26 1.65
CA ILE A 296 -9.12 -24.11 2.23
C ILE A 296 -7.79 -24.54 2.83
N LYS A 297 -7.76 -25.63 3.59
CA LYS A 297 -6.50 -26.17 4.14
C LYS A 297 -5.49 -26.50 3.02
N SER A 298 -5.96 -27.06 1.90
CA SER A 298 -5.14 -27.33 0.71
C SER A 298 -4.61 -26.03 0.08
N LEU A 299 -5.46 -25.00 -0.08
CA LEU A 299 -5.04 -23.69 -0.58
C LEU A 299 -3.97 -23.03 0.31
N PHE A 300 -4.12 -23.07 1.63
CA PHE A 300 -3.10 -22.56 2.55
C PHE A 300 -1.79 -23.35 2.47
N THR A 301 -1.87 -24.65 2.25
CA THR A 301 -0.68 -25.49 2.05
C THR A 301 0.03 -25.12 0.75
N ARG A 302 -0.72 -24.95 -0.35
CA ARG A 302 -0.17 -24.47 -1.63
C ARG A 302 0.42 -23.06 -1.53
N ALA A 303 -0.20 -22.19 -0.73
CA ALA A 303 0.25 -20.83 -0.50
C ALA A 303 1.65 -20.76 0.14
N LEU A 304 2.03 -21.74 0.96
CA LEU A 304 3.40 -21.83 1.53
C LEU A 304 4.47 -22.06 0.46
N ALA A 305 4.10 -22.68 -0.66
CA ALA A 305 5.01 -22.99 -1.77
C ALA A 305 5.07 -21.87 -2.83
N LEU A 306 4.30 -20.79 -2.65
CA LEU A 306 4.30 -19.69 -3.61
C LEU A 306 5.67 -19.03 -3.67
N LYS A 307 6.17 -18.90 -4.90
CA LYS A 307 7.40 -18.23 -5.26
C LYS A 307 7.12 -17.33 -6.46
N GLY A 308 7.95 -16.31 -6.63
CA GLY A 308 7.90 -15.42 -7.77
C GLY A 308 7.32 -14.04 -7.44
N PRO A 309 7.30 -13.15 -8.44
CA PRO A 309 7.03 -11.73 -8.23
C PRO A 309 5.55 -11.35 -8.20
N PHE A 310 4.66 -12.27 -8.56
CA PHE A 310 3.20 -12.05 -8.58
C PHE A 310 2.46 -13.20 -7.90
N LEU A 311 1.48 -12.86 -7.08
CA LEU A 311 0.56 -13.82 -6.50
C LEU A 311 -0.52 -14.22 -7.51
N PRO A 312 -0.93 -15.50 -7.54
CA PRO A 312 -2.10 -15.90 -8.31
C PRO A 312 -3.37 -15.31 -7.71
N SER A 313 -4.41 -15.13 -8.55
CA SER A 313 -5.68 -14.48 -8.15
C SER A 313 -6.33 -15.09 -6.90
N TRP A 314 -6.24 -16.42 -6.72
CA TRP A 314 -6.80 -17.10 -5.56
C TRP A 314 -6.06 -16.79 -4.24
N ALA A 315 -4.84 -16.28 -4.30
CA ALA A 315 -4.02 -15.95 -3.13
C ALA A 315 -4.19 -14.50 -2.66
N VAL A 316 -4.69 -13.59 -3.51
CA VAL A 316 -4.85 -12.18 -3.14
C VAL A 316 -6.19 -11.95 -2.44
N PRO A 317 -6.24 -11.26 -1.28
CA PRO A 317 -5.17 -10.80 -0.37
C PRO A 317 -4.81 -11.83 0.73
N THR A 318 -5.52 -12.94 0.77
CA THR A 318 -5.30 -14.10 1.65
C THR A 318 -5.99 -15.27 0.94
N PRO A 319 -5.48 -16.51 1.00
CA PRO A 319 -5.98 -17.61 0.15
C PRO A 319 -7.49 -17.74 0.25
N ASN A 320 -8.20 -17.68 -0.88
CA ASN A 320 -9.66 -17.73 -0.98
C ASN A 320 -10.45 -16.57 -0.34
N GLY A 321 -9.78 -15.53 0.17
CA GLY A 321 -10.40 -14.29 0.66
C GLY A 321 -10.32 -14.16 2.16
N GLN A 322 -10.50 -12.94 2.66
CA GLN A 322 -10.22 -12.55 4.04
C GLN A 322 -11.01 -13.34 5.09
N LEU A 323 -12.27 -13.69 4.79
CA LEU A 323 -13.12 -14.49 5.70
C LEU A 323 -12.86 -16.00 5.66
N SER A 324 -12.23 -16.50 4.60
CA SER A 324 -11.95 -17.93 4.48
C SER A 324 -10.76 -18.38 5.33
N GLY A 325 -9.98 -17.43 5.85
CA GLY A 325 -8.82 -17.72 6.70
C GLY A 325 -9.10 -17.65 8.20
N LEU A 326 -10.34 -17.49 8.68
CA LEU A 326 -10.65 -17.25 10.09
C LEU A 326 -9.93 -18.22 11.03
N THR A 327 -10.17 -19.53 10.89
CA THR A 327 -9.52 -20.54 11.76
C THR A 327 -8.01 -20.61 11.55
N HIS A 328 -7.50 -20.22 10.38
CA HIS A 328 -6.06 -20.05 10.17
C HIS A 328 -5.48 -18.86 10.96
N MET A 329 -6.26 -17.79 11.17
CA MET A 329 -5.84 -16.62 11.95
C MET A 329 -5.57 -16.99 13.41
N THR A 330 -6.35 -17.91 13.97
CA THR A 330 -6.21 -18.31 15.39
C THR A 330 -5.11 -19.31 15.67
N ARG A 331 -4.36 -19.74 14.65
CA ARG A 331 -3.17 -20.58 14.82
C ARG A 331 -1.97 -19.73 15.25
N TYR A 332 -2.15 -18.90 16.28
CA TYR A 332 -1.15 -17.93 16.74
C TYR A 332 0.20 -18.59 16.99
N SER A 333 0.23 -19.71 17.72
CA SER A 333 1.48 -20.43 17.99
C SER A 333 2.23 -20.76 16.70
N ARG A 334 1.55 -21.36 15.71
CA ARG A 334 2.17 -21.73 14.43
C ARG A 334 2.58 -20.51 13.60
N ASN A 335 1.75 -19.49 13.53
CA ASN A 335 2.04 -18.30 12.73
C ASN A 335 3.17 -17.48 13.35
N ILE A 336 3.19 -17.32 14.67
CA ILE A 336 4.25 -16.65 15.42
C ILE A 336 5.55 -17.45 15.34
N GLN A 337 5.49 -18.78 15.48
CA GLN A 337 6.68 -19.64 15.39
C GLN A 337 7.40 -19.45 14.05
N ARG A 338 6.68 -19.30 12.94
CA ARG A 338 7.28 -19.02 11.62
C ARG A 338 8.15 -17.76 11.62
N TYR A 339 7.73 -16.71 12.34
CA TYR A 339 8.51 -15.48 12.48
C TYR A 339 9.65 -15.63 13.49
N ILE A 340 9.45 -16.38 14.58
CA ILE A 340 10.53 -16.71 15.52
C ILE A 340 11.64 -17.50 14.82
N ASP A 341 11.29 -18.47 13.97
CA ASP A 341 12.28 -19.28 13.24
C ASP A 341 13.08 -18.42 12.25
N ALA A 342 12.46 -17.40 11.66
CA ALA A 342 13.10 -16.53 10.67
C ALA A 342 13.88 -15.35 11.28
N PHE A 343 13.40 -14.77 12.39
CA PHE A 343 13.92 -13.51 12.96
C PHE A 343 14.35 -13.61 14.41
N GLY A 344 14.02 -14.72 15.09
CA GLY A 344 14.43 -14.94 16.48
C GLY A 344 15.95 -15.09 16.61
N PRO A 345 16.46 -14.98 17.85
CA PRO A 345 17.86 -15.21 18.12
C PRO A 345 18.26 -16.63 17.65
N LYS A 346 19.37 -16.73 16.91
CA LYS A 346 19.96 -18.03 16.59
C LYS A 346 20.38 -18.68 17.90
N ARG A 347 19.76 -19.81 18.24
CA ARG A 347 20.11 -20.59 19.43
C ARG A 347 21.47 -21.24 19.27
#